data_AF-A0A9D9L8H2-F1
#
_entry.id   AF-A0A9D9L8H2-F1
#
_cell.length_a   1.000
_cell.length_b   1.000
_cell.length_c   1.000
_cell.angle_alpha   90.00
_cell.angle_beta   90.00
_cell.angle_gamma   90.00
#
_symmetry.space_group_name_H-M   'P 1'
#
loop_
_entity.id
_entity.type
_entity.pdbx_description
1 polymer ?
#
loop_
_entity_poly.entity_id
_entity_poly.type
_entity_poly.pdbx_seq_one_letter_code
_entity_poly.pdbx_strand_id
1 'polypeptide(L)'
;FNPEKLRLGIKMACWKRPVESEQIDKVVGDITTRLTLLPTQEIPSHVIGEMAMEELKKVDEIAFVRFASVYRHFNDAGEFISEVQKLTSQND
;
A
#
# COMPACT_ATOMS: atom_id res chain seq x y z
N PHE A 1 -15.76 1.98 4.20
CA PHE A 1 -14.33 1.83 4.53
C PHE A 1 -14.18 1.21 5.92
N ASN A 2 -13.16 0.39 6.17
CA ASN A 2 -12.84 -0.14 7.50
C ASN A 2 -11.32 -0.02 7.75
N PRO A 3 -10.87 0.82 8.71
CA PRO A 3 -9.46 1.06 8.96
C PRO A 3 -8.71 -0.17 9.50
N GLU A 4 -9.38 -1.04 10.26
CA GLU A 4 -8.76 -2.27 10.78
C GLU A 4 -8.43 -3.26 9.65
N LYS A 5 -9.26 -3.32 8.60
CA LYS A 5 -8.96 -4.13 7.41
C LYS A 5 -7.72 -3.61 6.69
N LEU A 6 -7.59 -2.30 6.55
CA LEU A 6 -6.43 -1.66 5.93
C LEU A 6 -5.16 -1.90 6.77
N ARG A 7 -5.25 -1.70 8.09
CA ARG A 7 -4.18 -1.98 9.05
C ARG A 7 -3.68 -3.42 8.93
N LEU A 8 -4.59 -4.39 8.87
CA LEU A 8 -4.23 -5.79 8.73
C LEU A 8 -3.49 -6.06 7.40
N GLY A 9 -3.98 -5.49 6.29
CA GLY A 9 -3.34 -5.60 4.98
C GLY A 9 -1.90 -5.05 4.98
N ILE A 10 -1.71 -3.85 5.52
CA ILE A 10 -0.40 -3.21 5.67
C ILE A 10 0.51 -4.04 6.58
N LYS A 11 -0.01 -4.51 7.72
CA LYS A 11 0.75 -5.35 8.66
C LYS A 11 1.25 -6.64 8.01
N MET A 12 0.41 -7.28 7.19
CA MET A 12 0.81 -8.47 6.44
C MET A 12 1.89 -8.17 5.40
N ALA A 13 1.79 -7.04 4.69
CA ALA A 13 2.82 -6.61 3.75
C ALA A 13 4.18 -6.36 4.44
N CYS A 14 4.15 -5.75 5.63
CA CYS A 14 5.33 -5.43 6.44
C CYS A 14 5.91 -6.63 7.22
N TRP A 15 5.40 -7.86 7.08
CA TRP A 15 5.87 -8.99 7.88
C TRP A 15 7.38 -9.27 7.67
N LYS A 16 8.15 -9.31 8.77
CA LYS A 16 9.63 -9.51 8.82
C LYS A 16 10.40 -8.37 8.16
N ARG A 17 9.78 -7.20 7.98
CA ARG A 17 10.46 -5.97 7.59
C ARG A 17 10.80 -5.16 8.84
N PRO A 18 11.82 -4.29 8.79
CA PRO A 18 12.17 -3.38 9.87
C PRO A 18 11.18 -2.20 9.90
N VAL A 19 9.89 -2.50 10.08
CA VAL A 19 8.80 -1.51 10.13
C VAL A 19 8.11 -1.64 11.48
N GLU A 20 8.12 -0.57 12.25
CA GLU A 20 7.53 -0.53 13.59
C GLU A 20 6.00 -0.44 13.52
N SER A 21 5.31 -0.93 14.56
CA SER A 21 3.84 -0.85 14.60
C SER A 21 3.35 0.59 14.59
N GLU A 22 4.09 1.52 15.18
CA GLU A 22 3.74 2.94 15.17
C GLU A 22 3.78 3.53 13.75
N GLN A 23 4.74 3.11 12.92
CA GLN A 23 4.78 3.51 11.52
C GLN A 23 3.57 2.99 10.74
N ILE A 24 3.14 1.74 11.02
CA ILE A 24 1.93 1.18 10.41
C ILE A 24 0.70 1.98 10.83
N ASP A 25 0.57 2.29 12.12
CA ASP A 25 -0.56 3.03 12.66
C ASP A 25 -0.60 4.46 12.11
N LYS A 26 0.56 5.09 11.92
CA LYS A 26 0.69 6.38 11.24
C LYS A 26 0.21 6.32 9.78
N VAL A 27 0.67 5.33 9.01
CA VAL A 27 0.22 5.15 7.62
C VAL A 27 -1.30 5.00 7.54
N VAL A 28 -1.89 4.15 8.40
CA VAL A 28 -3.34 3.94 8.44
C VAL A 28 -4.07 5.23 8.85
N GLY A 29 -3.54 5.98 9.80
CA GLY A 29 -4.08 7.27 10.24
C GLY A 29 -4.05 8.33 9.15
N ASP A 30 -2.93 8.43 8.42
CA ASP A 30 -2.75 9.38 7.32
C ASP A 30 -3.72 9.07 6.17
N ILE A 31 -3.86 7.79 5.80
CA ILE A 31 -4.84 7.37 4.79
C ILE A 31 -6.25 7.67 5.28
N THR A 32 -6.61 7.29 6.50
CA THR A 32 -7.96 7.54 7.06
C THR A 32 -8.29 9.03 7.07
N THR A 33 -7.33 9.89 7.42
CA THR A 33 -7.50 11.35 7.40
C THR A 33 -7.69 11.88 5.99
N ARG A 34 -6.94 11.38 4.99
CA ARG A 34 -7.17 11.76 3.58
C ARG A 34 -8.55 11.33 3.11
N LEU A 35 -8.98 10.12 3.47
CA LEU A 35 -10.28 9.59 3.11
C LEU A 35 -11.45 10.39 3.71
N THR A 36 -11.33 10.89 4.94
CA THR A 36 -12.37 11.72 5.57
C THR A 36 -12.48 13.12 4.99
N LEU A 37 -11.41 13.62 4.35
CA LEU A 37 -11.40 14.91 3.66
C LEU A 37 -11.96 14.84 2.24
N LEU A 38 -12.19 13.64 1.68
CA LEU A 38 -12.78 13.50 0.36
C LEU A 38 -14.26 13.95 0.39
N PRO A 39 -14.73 14.70 -0.63
CA PRO A 39 -16.10 15.19 -0.68
C PRO A 39 -17.13 14.10 -1.03
N THR A 40 -16.71 12.85 -1.18
CA THR A 40 -17.53 11.73 -1.66
C THR A 40 -17.95 10.82 -0.53
N GLN A 41 -19.24 10.47 -0.47
CA GLN A 41 -19.79 9.57 0.55
C GLN A 41 -19.36 8.11 0.36
N GLU A 42 -19.07 7.71 -0.88
CA GLU A 42 -18.53 6.40 -1.22
C GLU A 42 -17.09 6.51 -1.67
N ILE A 43 -16.23 5.66 -1.12
CA ILE A 43 -14.81 5.64 -1.42
C ILE A 43 -14.53 4.36 -2.20
N PRO A 44 -14.12 4.45 -3.47
CA PRO A 44 -13.74 3.28 -4.24
C PRO A 44 -12.55 2.56 -3.60
N SER A 45 -12.57 1.23 -3.59
CA SER A 45 -11.48 0.41 -3.04
C SER A 45 -10.13 0.68 -3.71
N HIS A 46 -10.14 1.09 -4.99
CA HIS A 46 -8.92 1.37 -5.72
C HIS A 46 -8.15 2.57 -5.16
N VAL A 47 -8.87 3.63 -4.76
CA VAL A 47 -8.30 4.83 -4.14
C VAL A 47 -7.55 4.48 -2.86
N ILE A 48 -8.14 3.59 -2.03
CA ILE A 48 -7.52 3.14 -0.78
C ILE A 48 -6.26 2.33 -1.07
N GLY A 49 -6.30 1.45 -2.08
CA GLY A 49 -5.16 0.64 -2.48
C GLY A 49 -3.99 1.48 -3.00
N GLU A 50 -4.28 2.49 -3.82
CA GLU A 50 -3.29 3.45 -4.31
C GLU A 50 -2.66 4.26 -3.18
N MET A 51 -3.46 4.81 -2.27
CA MET A 51 -2.93 5.53 -1.10
C MET A 51 -2.07 4.63 -0.21
N ALA A 52 -2.47 3.38 0.00
CA ALA A 52 -1.69 2.40 0.76
C ALA A 52 -0.36 2.08 0.08
N MET A 53 -0.37 1.92 -1.24
CA MET A 53 0.83 1.72 -2.04
C MET A 53 1.77 2.93 -1.96
N GLU A 54 1.27 4.16 -2.11
CA GLU A 54 2.10 5.37 -2.00
C GLU A 54 2.79 5.51 -0.64
N GLU A 55 2.06 5.25 0.45
CA GLU A 55 2.63 5.34 1.80
C GLU A 55 3.60 4.18 2.08
N LEU A 56 3.28 2.95 1.65
CA LEU A 56 4.18 1.81 1.77
C LEU A 56 5.47 2.01 0.99
N LYS A 57 5.45 2.66 -0.19
CA LYS A 57 6.65 2.95 -0.98
C LYS A 57 7.64 3.84 -0.20
N LYS A 58 7.14 4.73 0.65
CA LYS A 58 7.97 5.60 1.51
C LYS A 58 8.52 4.86 2.74
N VAL A 59 7.80 3.85 3.21
CA VAL A 59 8.15 3.10 4.43
C VAL A 59 9.11 1.95 4.11
N ASP A 60 8.78 1.13 3.12
CA ASP A 60 9.57 -0.06 2.76
C ASP A 60 9.19 -0.57 1.36
N GLU A 61 10.17 -0.61 0.45
CA GLU A 61 9.96 -1.05 -0.93
C GLU A 61 9.47 -2.51 -1.04
N ILE A 62 9.93 -3.40 -0.16
CA ILE A 62 9.52 -4.82 -0.17
C ILE A 62 8.07 -4.96 0.31
N ALA A 63 7.67 -4.20 1.33
CA ALA A 63 6.28 -4.16 1.79
C ALA A 63 5.35 -3.60 0.71
N PHE A 64 5.77 -2.52 0.02
CA PHE A 64 5.07 -2.00 -1.15
C PHE A 64 4.84 -3.10 -2.20
N VAL A 65 5.90 -3.80 -2.60
CA VAL A 65 5.82 -4.84 -3.64
C VAL A 65 4.84 -5.95 -3.23
N ARG A 66 4.90 -6.42 -1.97
CA ARG A 66 3.98 -7.45 -1.45
C ARG A 66 2.53 -7.00 -1.43
N PHE A 67 2.28 -5.75 -1.03
CA PHE A 67 0.93 -5.20 -1.03
C PHE A 67 0.41 -5.06 -2.46
N ALA A 68 1.25 -4.55 -3.38
CA ALA A 68 0.94 -4.41 -4.80
C ALA A 68 0.60 -5.77 -5.44
N SER A 69 1.29 -6.85 -5.06
CA SER A 69 0.99 -8.21 -5.56
C SER A 69 -0.43 -8.67 -5.28
N VAL A 70 -0.98 -8.31 -4.12
CA VAL A 70 -2.36 -8.67 -3.76
C VAL A 70 -3.35 -7.70 -4.42
N TYR A 71 -3.04 -6.40 -4.40
CA TYR A 71 -3.96 -5.37 -4.88
C TYR A 71 -4.11 -5.37 -6.41
N ARG A 72 -3.02 -5.49 -7.16
CA ARG A 72 -3.05 -5.49 -8.64
C ARG A 72 -3.40 -6.82 -9.26
N HIS A 73 -3.49 -7.90 -8.47
CA HIS A 73 -3.79 -9.25 -8.94
C HIS A 73 -3.03 -9.62 -10.21
N PHE A 74 -1.69 -9.53 -10.18
CA PHE A 74 -0.86 -9.86 -11.34
C PHE A 74 -1.17 -11.28 -11.81
N ASN A 75 -1.47 -11.42 -13.10
CA ASN A 75 -1.92 -12.68 -13.68
C ASN A 75 -0.75 -13.65 -13.90
N ASP A 76 0.46 -13.10 -14.07
CA ASP A 76 1.68 -13.87 -14.25
C ASP A 76 2.91 -13.18 -13.63
N ALA A 77 3.99 -13.94 -13.47
CA ALA A 77 5.23 -13.47 -12.89
C ALA A 77 5.93 -12.39 -13.75
N GLY A 78 5.70 -12.36 -15.07
CA GLY A 78 6.25 -11.36 -15.97
C GLY A 78 5.63 -9.99 -15.77
N GLU A 79 4.31 -9.93 -15.57
CA GLU A 79 3.59 -8.70 -15.23
C GLU A 79 4.13 -8.08 -13.93
N PHE A 80 4.37 -8.93 -12.93
CA PHE A 80 4.99 -8.53 -11.67
C PHE A 80 6.42 -8.02 -11.85
N ILE A 81 7.27 -8.73 -12.60
CA ILE A 81 8.66 -8.31 -12.86
C ILE A 81 8.72 -6.97 -13.59
N SER A 82 7.87 -6.78 -14.61
CA SER A 82 7.78 -5.51 -15.35
C SER A 82 7.42 -4.34 -14.42
N GLU A 83 6.47 -4.55 -13.50
CA GLU A 83 6.10 -3.52 -12.54
C GLU A 83 7.24 -3.23 -11.54
N VAL A 84 7.95 -4.26 -11.08
CA VAL A 84 9.13 -4.10 -10.22
C VAL A 84 10.26 -3.34 -10.96
N GLN A 85 10.48 -3.62 -12.24
CA GLN A 85 11.48 -2.92 -13.05
C GLN A 85 11.17 -1.41 -13.17
N LYS A 86 9.89 -1.04 -13.33
CA LYS A 86 9.49 0.38 -13.34
C LYS A 86 9.81 1.09 -12.01
N LEU A 87 9.74 0.38 -10.88
CA LEU A 87 10.12 0.95 -9.59
C LEU A 87 11.62 1.19 -9.52
N THR A 88 12.43 0.26 -10.02
CA THR A 88 13.89 0.39 -10.01
C THR A 88 14.40 1.49 -10.95
N SER A 89 13.75 1.69 -12.10
CA SER A 89 14.14 2.74 -13.07
C SER A 89 13.71 4.16 -12.68
N GLN A 90 12.90 4.33 -11.64
CA GLN A 90 12.54 5.66 -11.10
C GLN A 90 13.52 6.15 -10.02
N ASN A 91 14.47 5.30 -9.61
CA ASN A 91 15.50 5.60 -8.61
C ASN A 91 16.88 5.93 -9.24
N ASP A 92 16.97 6.08 -10.56
CA ASP A 92 18.15 6.57 -11.30
C ASP A 92 18.03 8.05 -11.69
#